data_AF-A0A2P2M428-F1
#
_entry.id   AF-A0A2P2M428-F1
#
_cell.length_a   1.000
_cell.length_b   1.000
_cell.length_c   1.000
_cell.angle_alpha   90.00
_cell.angle_beta   90.00
_cell.angle_gamma   90.00
#
_symmetry.space_group_name_H-M   'P 1'
#
loop_
_entity.id
_entity.type
_entity.pdbx_description
1 polymer ?
#
loop_
_entity_poly.entity_id
_entity_poly.type
_entity_poly.pdbx_seq_one_letter_code
_entity_poly.pdbx_strand_id
1 'polypeptide(L)'
;MEYKTRRNEPTMKGTIVFDANSTITVSPVNFHGLPKYDGCCFYIGTPQKKDYFLCAETPGAARAWVATLHATQLVLKAHKEAVNSLSGNGSAKLGTVAAVVAAANSTALECSKEIEAAMQVSLRNALGMMSNKTTDGPMDDMAIMKETLRVKDEELRNLARELRARDSTIRDIAEKLTETAEAAEAAASAAHTMDQQRRIACSEIERISKASEKQLELSALKLKDFEERVAALSKERDQLIKQRESALQEAHLWRSELAKARERVVILEGAVVRAEEKARIAEADAEARIKEATWKEVAAVKENQELVAYVNMLQAQFQRCSISSSQFSLVIILL
;
A
#
# COMPACT_ATOMS: atom_id res chain seq x y z
N MET A 1 -33.98 -20.73 19.45
CA MET A 1 -35.26 -21.48 19.47
C MET A 1 -35.67 -21.70 20.90
N GLU A 2 -36.81 -21.15 21.32
CA GLU A 2 -37.34 -21.40 22.67
C GLU A 2 -38.06 -22.74 22.73
N TYR A 3 -38.05 -23.42 23.88
CA TYR A 3 -38.69 -24.73 24.05
C TYR A 3 -39.38 -24.88 25.41
N LYS A 4 -40.33 -25.81 25.49
CA LYS A 4 -41.10 -26.16 26.70
C LYS A 4 -40.91 -27.63 27.06
N THR A 5 -41.13 -28.01 28.33
CA THR A 5 -41.10 -29.43 28.73
C THR A 5 -42.38 -30.13 28.30
N ARG A 6 -43.52 -29.44 28.40
CA ARG A 6 -44.83 -29.92 27.95
C ARG A 6 -45.57 -28.82 27.20
N ARG A 7 -46.42 -29.22 26.25
CA ARG A 7 -47.20 -28.29 25.41
C ARG A 7 -48.08 -27.33 26.21
N ASN A 8 -48.65 -27.80 27.33
CA ASN A 8 -49.59 -27.04 28.14
C ASN A 8 -48.92 -26.16 29.21
N GLU A 9 -47.58 -26.12 29.26
CA GLU A 9 -46.88 -25.24 30.20
C GLU A 9 -46.97 -23.78 29.73
N PRO A 10 -47.36 -22.83 30.60
CA PRO A 10 -47.44 -21.42 30.23
C PRO A 10 -46.04 -20.81 30.04
N THR A 11 -45.03 -21.32 30.76
CA THR A 11 -43.67 -20.79 30.79
C THR A 11 -42.72 -21.54 29.85
N MET A 12 -41.87 -20.80 29.14
CA MET A 12 -40.77 -21.38 28.36
C MET A 12 -39.74 -22.00 29.31
N LYS A 13 -39.23 -23.20 28.99
CA LYS A 13 -38.21 -23.88 29.78
C LYS A 13 -36.82 -23.28 29.55
N GLY A 14 -36.55 -22.84 28.33
CA GLY A 14 -35.26 -22.26 27.96
C GLY A 14 -35.13 -22.07 26.46
N THR A 15 -33.91 -21.74 26.03
CA THR A 15 -33.59 -21.40 24.64
C THR A 15 -32.43 -22.24 24.15
N ILE A 16 -32.61 -22.84 22.98
CA ILE A 16 -31.59 -23.55 22.21
C ILE A 16 -30.96 -22.55 21.24
N VAL A 17 -29.66 -22.33 21.40
CA VAL A 17 -28.83 -21.52 20.50
C VAL A 17 -28.09 -22.48 19.58
N PHE A 18 -28.34 -22.36 18.28
CA PHE A 18 -27.69 -23.14 17.23
C PHE A 18 -27.11 -22.18 16.18
N ASP A 19 -26.14 -22.66 15.42
CA ASP A 19 -25.44 -21.88 14.41
C ASP A 19 -25.29 -22.66 13.09
N ALA A 20 -24.54 -22.08 12.15
CA ALA A 20 -24.29 -22.67 10.83
C ALA A 20 -23.61 -24.06 10.90
N ASN A 21 -23.00 -24.43 12.02
CA ASN A 21 -22.27 -25.69 12.20
C ASN A 21 -23.02 -26.69 13.09
N SER A 22 -24.24 -26.37 13.52
CA SER A 22 -25.05 -27.27 14.33
C SER A 22 -25.52 -28.47 13.52
N THR A 23 -25.62 -29.64 14.16
CA THR A 23 -26.16 -30.86 13.56
C THR A 23 -27.64 -30.94 13.87
N ILE A 24 -28.49 -30.87 12.86
CA ILE A 24 -29.95 -31.01 13.01
C ILE A 24 -30.35 -32.24 12.21
N THR A 25 -31.05 -33.21 12.82
CA THR A 25 -31.54 -34.38 12.08
C THR A 25 -32.67 -35.09 12.80
N VAL A 26 -33.47 -35.82 12.03
CA VAL A 26 -34.46 -36.76 12.58
C VAL A 26 -33.72 -37.90 13.25
N SER A 27 -34.15 -38.27 14.46
CA SER A 27 -33.56 -39.37 15.19
C SER A 27 -34.01 -40.71 14.59
N PRO A 28 -33.09 -41.65 14.33
CA PRO A 28 -33.45 -43.02 13.97
C PRO A 28 -33.99 -43.80 15.17
N VAL A 29 -33.85 -43.28 16.39
CA VAL A 29 -34.28 -43.92 17.64
C VAL A 29 -35.42 -43.12 18.27
N ASN A 30 -36.48 -43.83 18.66
CA ASN A 30 -37.57 -43.27 19.45
C ASN A 30 -37.19 -43.23 20.93
N PHE A 31 -36.72 -42.06 21.39
CA PHE A 31 -36.34 -41.86 22.80
C PHE A 31 -37.52 -41.76 23.77
N HIS A 32 -38.75 -41.64 23.26
CA HIS A 32 -39.96 -41.64 24.09
C HIS A 32 -40.41 -43.07 24.45
N GLY A 33 -39.99 -44.09 23.68
CA GLY A 33 -40.23 -45.51 23.98
C GLY A 33 -41.67 -45.99 23.75
N LEU A 34 -42.59 -45.13 23.29
CA LEU A 34 -43.95 -45.53 22.91
C LEU A 34 -44.08 -45.56 21.39
N PRO A 35 -44.70 -46.60 20.78
CA PRO A 35 -44.82 -46.75 19.32
C PRO A 35 -45.42 -45.54 18.60
N LYS A 36 -46.32 -44.80 19.28
CA LYS A 36 -46.93 -43.58 18.74
C LYS A 36 -45.95 -42.44 18.42
N TYR A 37 -44.72 -42.51 18.92
CA TYR A 37 -43.66 -41.53 18.67
C TYR A 37 -42.56 -42.02 17.72
N ASP A 38 -42.77 -43.15 17.04
CA ASP A 38 -41.84 -43.63 16.03
C ASP A 38 -41.71 -42.61 14.90
N GLY A 39 -40.47 -42.22 14.59
CA GLY A 39 -40.17 -41.16 13.62
C GLY A 39 -40.55 -39.74 14.05
N CYS A 40 -40.98 -39.53 15.30
CA CYS A 40 -41.35 -38.21 15.82
C CYS A 40 -40.19 -37.50 16.54
N CYS A 41 -39.09 -38.20 16.81
CA CYS A 41 -37.96 -37.67 17.54
C CYS A 41 -36.94 -37.03 16.58
N PHE A 42 -36.34 -35.92 16.98
CA PHE A 42 -35.24 -35.25 16.28
C PHE A 42 -34.27 -34.66 17.30
N TYR A 43 -33.03 -34.36 16.89
CA TYR A 43 -32.06 -33.76 17.79
C TYR A 43 -31.30 -32.60 17.14
N ILE A 44 -30.80 -31.73 18.01
CA ILE A 44 -29.99 -30.57 17.66
C ILE A 44 -28.69 -30.66 18.46
N GLY A 45 -27.60 -30.99 17.77
CA GLY A 45 -26.24 -30.93 18.30
C GLY A 45 -25.64 -29.55 18.07
N THR A 46 -25.20 -28.89 19.15
CA THR A 46 -24.59 -27.55 19.09
C THR A 46 -23.06 -27.64 19.14
N PRO A 47 -22.32 -26.67 18.57
CA PRO A 47 -20.85 -26.67 18.64
C PRO A 47 -20.28 -26.58 20.06
N GLN A 48 -21.08 -26.14 21.04
CA GLN A 48 -20.71 -26.18 22.46
C GLN A 48 -20.85 -27.59 23.08
N LYS A 49 -20.98 -28.64 22.25
CA LYS A 49 -21.16 -30.05 22.63
C LYS A 49 -22.38 -30.30 23.53
N LYS A 50 -23.45 -29.50 23.37
CA LYS A 50 -24.75 -29.77 23.97
C LYS A 50 -25.68 -30.35 22.93
N ASP A 51 -26.20 -31.55 23.20
CA ASP A 51 -27.17 -32.24 22.36
C ASP A 51 -28.57 -32.10 22.98
N TYR A 52 -29.51 -31.58 22.19
CA TYR A 52 -30.91 -31.42 22.58
C TYR A 52 -31.77 -32.44 21.86
N PHE A 53 -32.50 -33.26 22.61
CA PHE A 53 -33.43 -34.25 22.07
C PHE A 53 -34.86 -33.73 22.18
N LEU A 54 -35.56 -33.73 21.04
CA LEU A 54 -36.88 -33.15 20.89
C LEU A 54 -37.82 -34.17 20.26
N CYS A 55 -39.11 -34.06 20.57
CA CYS A 55 -40.14 -34.95 20.04
C CYS A 55 -41.32 -34.11 19.55
N ALA A 56 -41.74 -34.35 18.31
CA ALA A 56 -42.92 -33.75 17.72
C ALA A 56 -44.16 -34.65 17.92
N GLU A 57 -45.34 -34.13 17.60
CA GLU A 57 -46.59 -34.89 17.74
C GLU A 57 -46.79 -35.93 16.64
N THR A 58 -46.19 -35.71 15.48
CA THR A 58 -46.27 -36.62 14.33
C THR A 58 -44.92 -36.72 13.63
N PRO A 59 -44.68 -37.80 12.86
CA PRO A 59 -43.45 -37.93 12.07
C PRO A 59 -43.33 -36.84 10.99
N GLY A 60 -44.47 -36.38 10.45
CA GLY A 60 -44.52 -35.24 9.53
C GLY A 60 -44.06 -33.96 10.21
N ALA A 61 -44.59 -33.65 11.39
CA ALA A 61 -44.17 -32.48 12.16
C ALA A 61 -42.68 -32.53 12.54
N ALA A 62 -42.14 -33.71 12.88
CA ALA A 62 -40.70 -33.86 13.15
C ALA A 62 -39.84 -33.53 11.93
N ARG A 63 -40.23 -34.01 10.74
CA ARG A 63 -39.54 -33.67 9.48
C ARG A 63 -39.68 -32.18 9.14
N ALA A 64 -40.85 -31.61 9.33
CA ALA A 64 -41.11 -30.19 9.09
C ALA A 64 -40.26 -29.29 10.01
N TRP A 65 -40.10 -29.66 11.29
CA TRP A 65 -39.20 -28.98 12.21
C TRP A 65 -37.74 -29.07 11.76
N VAL A 66 -37.26 -30.26 11.39
CA VAL A 66 -35.89 -30.45 10.90
C VAL A 66 -35.63 -29.64 9.62
N ALA A 67 -36.55 -29.66 8.66
CA ALA A 67 -36.45 -28.91 7.42
C ALA A 67 -36.43 -27.38 7.65
N THR A 68 -37.28 -26.88 8.54
CA THR A 68 -37.33 -25.45 8.91
C THR A 68 -36.03 -24.99 9.57
N LEU A 69 -35.49 -25.80 10.47
CA LEU A 69 -34.22 -25.51 11.15
C LEU A 69 -33.03 -25.56 10.18
N HIS A 70 -33.01 -26.50 9.23
CA HIS A 70 -32.00 -26.52 8.16
C HIS A 70 -32.08 -25.30 7.24
N ALA A 71 -33.29 -24.86 6.87
CA ALA A 71 -33.48 -23.65 6.08
C ALA A 71 -32.91 -22.42 6.81
N THR A 72 -33.13 -22.33 8.12
CA THR A 72 -32.54 -21.28 8.98
C THR A 72 -31.02 -21.37 9.01
N GLN A 73 -30.46 -22.58 9.09
CA GLN A 73 -29.00 -22.81 9.06
C GLN A 73 -28.36 -22.36 7.74
N LEU A 74 -29.04 -22.58 6.60
CA LEU A 74 -28.57 -22.11 5.28
C LEU A 74 -28.52 -20.58 5.20
N VAL A 75 -29.51 -19.88 5.77
CA VAL A 75 -29.50 -18.41 5.87
C VAL A 75 -28.34 -17.91 6.72
N LEU A 76 -28.11 -18.54 7.88
CA LEU A 76 -26.97 -18.19 8.75
C LEU A 76 -25.63 -18.39 8.03
N LYS A 77 -25.50 -19.46 7.25
CA LYS A 77 -24.29 -19.74 6.46
C LYS A 77 -24.08 -18.70 5.35
N ALA A 78 -25.12 -18.39 4.56
CA ALA A 78 -25.06 -17.38 3.52
C ALA A 78 -24.75 -15.98 4.08
N HIS A 79 -25.32 -15.64 5.24
CA HIS A 79 -25.03 -14.38 5.92
C HIS A 79 -23.56 -14.32 6.39
N LYS A 80 -23.03 -15.39 6.99
CA LYS A 80 -21.62 -15.48 7.40
C LYS A 80 -20.66 -15.36 6.22
N GLU A 81 -20.97 -16.00 5.10
CA GLU A 81 -20.17 -15.92 3.87
C GLU A 81 -20.18 -14.51 3.25
N ALA A 82 -21.34 -13.84 3.28
CA ALA A 82 -21.47 -12.45 2.86
C ALA A 82 -20.65 -11.51 3.77
N VAL A 83 -20.75 -11.68 5.09
CA VAL A 83 -20.01 -10.86 6.07
C VAL A 83 -18.50 -11.02 5.90
N ASN A 84 -18.01 -12.27 5.78
CA ASN A 84 -16.58 -12.54 5.56
C ASN A 84 -16.06 -12.03 4.21
N SER A 85 -16.96 -11.82 3.23
CA SER A 85 -16.64 -11.35 1.88
C SER A 85 -16.68 -9.82 1.71
N LEU A 86 -17.11 -9.04 2.72
CA LEU A 86 -17.22 -7.57 2.64
C LEU A 86 -15.87 -6.84 2.50
N SER A 87 -14.76 -7.56 2.40
CA SER A 87 -13.46 -7.03 1.96
C SER A 87 -13.31 -6.90 0.42
N GLY A 88 -14.30 -7.31 -0.39
CA GLY A 88 -14.24 -7.13 -1.86
C GLY A 88 -15.55 -7.38 -2.63
N ASN A 89 -15.90 -6.45 -3.52
CA ASN A 89 -17.03 -6.40 -4.48
C ASN A 89 -18.42 -6.79 -3.95
N GLY A 90 -19.18 -5.80 -3.47
CA GLY A 90 -20.42 -5.96 -2.69
C GLY A 90 -21.77 -6.08 -3.41
N SER A 91 -21.86 -6.07 -4.74
CA SER A 91 -23.18 -6.03 -5.44
C SER A 91 -23.71 -7.42 -5.84
N ALA A 92 -22.90 -8.28 -6.47
CA ALA A 92 -23.35 -9.59 -6.97
C ALA A 92 -23.69 -10.61 -5.85
N LYS A 93 -23.16 -10.41 -4.64
CA LYS A 93 -23.30 -11.36 -3.51
C LYS A 93 -24.53 -11.11 -2.63
N LEU A 94 -25.06 -9.89 -2.60
CA LEU A 94 -26.29 -9.57 -1.87
C LEU A 94 -27.51 -10.26 -2.50
N GLY A 95 -27.51 -10.41 -3.84
CA GLY A 95 -28.53 -11.16 -4.58
C GLY A 95 -28.57 -12.65 -4.21
N THR A 96 -27.42 -13.27 -3.94
CA THR A 96 -27.35 -14.66 -3.46
C THR A 96 -27.95 -14.83 -2.07
N VAL A 97 -27.70 -13.88 -1.15
CA VAL A 97 -28.31 -13.90 0.18
C VAL A 97 -29.83 -13.73 0.08
N ALA A 98 -30.31 -12.80 -0.75
CA ALA A 98 -31.75 -12.60 -0.96
C ALA A 98 -32.44 -13.86 -1.51
N ALA A 99 -31.82 -14.55 -2.47
CA ALA A 99 -32.35 -15.80 -3.02
C ALA A 99 -32.40 -16.93 -1.97
N VAL A 100 -31.35 -17.10 -1.16
CA VAL A 100 -31.31 -18.11 -0.09
C VAL A 100 -32.36 -17.82 0.99
N VAL A 101 -32.55 -16.55 1.37
CA VAL A 101 -33.59 -16.14 2.33
C VAL A 101 -34.99 -16.38 1.77
N ALA A 102 -35.23 -16.05 0.49
CA ALA A 102 -36.53 -16.31 -0.15
C ALA A 102 -36.86 -17.81 -0.20
N ALA A 103 -35.89 -18.65 -0.58
CA ALA A 103 -36.05 -20.10 -0.58
C ALA A 103 -36.31 -20.66 0.83
N ALA A 104 -35.54 -20.20 1.83
CA ALA A 104 -35.71 -20.63 3.21
C ALA A 104 -37.09 -20.24 3.79
N ASN A 105 -37.57 -19.03 3.47
CA ASN A 105 -38.90 -18.58 3.87
C ASN A 105 -40.01 -19.40 3.21
N SER A 106 -39.86 -19.78 1.94
CA SER A 106 -40.80 -20.67 1.24
C SER A 106 -40.88 -22.04 1.91
N THR A 107 -39.73 -22.65 2.22
CA THR A 107 -39.67 -23.95 2.92
C THR A 107 -40.28 -23.86 4.32
N ALA A 108 -40.00 -22.79 5.07
CA ALA A 108 -40.58 -22.58 6.40
C ALA A 108 -42.11 -22.42 6.35
N LEU A 109 -42.64 -21.73 5.33
CA LEU A 109 -44.08 -21.54 5.15
C LEU A 109 -44.80 -22.87 4.84
N GLU A 110 -44.22 -23.71 3.99
CA GLU A 110 -44.78 -25.03 3.70
C GLU A 110 -44.72 -25.97 4.92
N CYS A 111 -43.58 -25.98 5.63
CA CYS A 111 -43.41 -26.78 6.85
C CYS A 111 -44.35 -26.32 7.98
N SER A 112 -44.64 -25.02 8.08
CA SER A 112 -45.60 -24.48 9.05
C SER A 112 -46.99 -25.08 8.88
N LYS A 113 -47.44 -25.31 7.64
CA LYS A 113 -48.73 -25.94 7.35
C LYS A 113 -48.77 -27.39 7.84
N GLU A 114 -47.68 -28.13 7.70
CA GLU A 114 -47.58 -29.52 8.20
C GLU A 114 -47.59 -29.59 9.73
N ILE A 115 -46.92 -28.64 10.40
CA ILE A 115 -46.93 -28.53 11.87
C ILE A 115 -48.34 -28.16 12.36
N GLU A 116 -49.01 -27.21 11.72
CA GLU A 116 -50.37 -26.80 12.07
C GLU A 116 -51.40 -27.91 11.82
N ALA A 117 -51.29 -28.64 10.70
CA ALA A 117 -52.15 -29.79 10.42
C ALA A 117 -52.00 -30.91 11.47
N ALA A 118 -50.76 -31.18 11.91
CA ALA A 118 -50.50 -32.11 13.01
C ALA A 118 -51.15 -31.62 14.33
N MET A 119 -51.13 -30.30 14.57
CA MET A 119 -51.75 -29.67 15.74
C MET A 119 -53.27 -29.86 15.78
N GLN A 120 -53.93 -29.82 14.61
CA GLN A 120 -55.38 -30.04 14.46
C GLN A 120 -55.79 -31.50 14.71
N VAL A 121 -54.96 -32.46 14.32
CA VAL A 121 -55.20 -33.89 14.60
C VAL A 121 -55.20 -34.16 16.10
N SER A 122 -54.29 -33.53 16.83
CA SER A 122 -54.20 -33.61 18.30
C SER A 122 -55.43 -33.00 18.99
N LEU A 123 -55.94 -31.87 18.50
CA LEU A 123 -57.15 -31.22 19.01
C LEU A 123 -58.42 -32.06 18.78
N ARG A 124 -58.55 -32.68 17.60
CA ARG A 124 -59.69 -33.55 17.25
C ARG A 124 -59.73 -34.81 18.12
N ASN A 125 -58.57 -35.40 18.43
CA ASN A 125 -58.47 -36.57 19.32
C ASN A 125 -58.83 -36.25 20.79
N ALA A 126 -58.66 -35.00 21.23
CA ALA A 126 -59.02 -34.57 22.59
C ALA A 126 -60.53 -34.27 22.77
N LEU A 127 -61.25 -33.96 21.69
CA LEU A 127 -62.67 -33.53 21.73
C LEU A 127 -63.68 -34.64 21.41
N GLY A 128 -63.26 -35.80 20.88
CA GLY A 128 -64.13 -36.88 20.43
C GLY A 128 -64.86 -37.72 21.51
N MET A 129 -64.82 -37.34 22.79
CA MET A 129 -65.37 -38.13 23.91
C MET A 129 -66.74 -37.67 24.45
N MET A 130 -67.43 -36.72 23.79
CA MET A 130 -68.71 -36.17 24.30
C MET A 130 -69.82 -36.16 23.24
N SER A 131 -70.73 -37.14 23.28
CA SER A 131 -72.07 -37.00 22.67
C SER A 131 -73.09 -37.89 23.40
N ASN A 132 -74.17 -37.26 23.90
CA ASN A 132 -75.30 -37.89 24.60
C ASN A 132 -76.48 -38.13 23.65
N LYS A 133 -77.21 -39.23 23.90
CA LYS A 133 -78.43 -39.68 23.20
C LYS A 133 -79.67 -38.84 23.57
N THR A 134 -80.56 -38.58 22.60
CA THR A 134 -81.92 -38.05 22.81
C THR A 134 -82.97 -39.17 22.71
N THR A 135 -83.92 -39.19 23.63
CA THR A 135 -85.02 -40.16 23.73
C THR A 135 -86.28 -39.62 23.06
N ASP A 136 -86.93 -40.47 22.25
CA ASP A 136 -88.03 -40.16 21.33
C ASP A 136 -89.40 -40.57 21.92
N GLY A 137 -90.43 -39.75 21.71
CA GLY A 137 -91.82 -39.96 22.16
C GLY A 137 -92.79 -39.04 21.42
N PRO A 138 -94.05 -39.47 21.16
CA PRO A 138 -94.93 -38.84 20.16
C PRO A 138 -95.41 -37.46 20.62
N MET A 139 -95.13 -36.43 19.81
CA MET A 139 -95.30 -35.01 20.13
C MET A 139 -96.71 -34.49 19.75
N ASP A 140 -97.37 -33.82 20.70
CA ASP A 140 -98.63 -33.08 20.54
C ASP A 140 -98.44 -31.79 19.69
N ASP A 141 -99.35 -31.45 18.77
CA ASP A 141 -99.22 -30.31 17.84
C ASP A 141 -99.03 -28.96 18.54
N MET A 142 -99.64 -28.78 19.72
CA MET A 142 -99.43 -27.61 20.58
C MET A 142 -98.01 -27.58 21.18
N ALA A 143 -97.45 -28.77 21.49
CA ALA A 143 -96.07 -28.89 21.94
C ALA A 143 -95.08 -28.64 20.80
N ILE A 144 -95.39 -29.08 19.57
CA ILE A 144 -94.59 -28.80 18.37
C ILE A 144 -94.51 -27.29 18.10
N MET A 145 -95.63 -26.58 18.19
CA MET A 145 -95.66 -25.12 17.97
C MET A 145 -94.87 -24.36 19.03
N LYS A 146 -95.03 -24.73 20.31
CA LYS A 146 -94.27 -24.11 21.42
C LYS A 146 -92.77 -24.39 21.30
N GLU A 147 -92.38 -25.61 20.97
CA GLU A 147 -90.98 -25.95 20.78
C GLU A 147 -90.39 -25.25 19.55
N THR A 148 -91.16 -25.12 18.46
CA THR A 148 -90.75 -24.38 17.26
C THR A 148 -90.52 -22.89 17.58
N LEU A 149 -91.42 -22.25 18.31
CA LEU A 149 -91.25 -20.86 18.75
C LEU A 149 -90.04 -20.72 19.69
N ARG A 150 -89.85 -21.65 20.62
CA ARG A 150 -88.68 -21.66 21.53
C ARG A 150 -87.37 -21.79 20.76
N VAL A 151 -87.32 -22.70 19.78
CA VAL A 151 -86.16 -22.89 18.90
C VAL A 151 -85.91 -21.63 18.08
N LYS A 152 -86.93 -20.99 17.51
CA LYS A 152 -86.80 -19.74 16.76
C LYS A 152 -86.29 -18.58 17.63
N ASP A 153 -86.77 -18.44 18.87
CA ASP A 153 -86.27 -17.45 19.82
C ASP A 153 -84.82 -17.72 20.22
N GLU A 154 -84.42 -18.99 20.35
CA GLU A 154 -83.02 -19.36 20.60
C GLU A 154 -82.13 -19.08 19.38
N GLU A 155 -82.59 -19.40 18.16
CA GLU A 155 -81.91 -19.08 16.90
C GLU A 155 -81.71 -17.57 16.76
N LEU A 156 -82.73 -16.75 17.05
CA LEU A 156 -82.63 -15.30 17.03
C LEU A 156 -81.65 -14.77 18.09
N ARG A 157 -81.66 -15.34 19.30
CA ARG A 157 -80.70 -14.97 20.35
C ARG A 157 -79.27 -15.38 20.01
N ASN A 158 -79.07 -16.54 19.38
CA ASN A 158 -77.78 -16.99 18.87
C ASN A 158 -77.28 -16.07 17.75
N LEU A 159 -78.13 -15.75 16.77
CA LEU A 159 -77.79 -14.87 15.66
C LEU A 159 -77.41 -13.46 16.16
N ALA A 160 -78.13 -12.92 17.15
CA ALA A 160 -77.80 -11.64 17.75
C ALA A 160 -76.44 -11.67 18.49
N ARG A 161 -76.08 -12.79 19.13
CA ARG A 161 -74.74 -12.97 19.73
C ARG A 161 -73.65 -13.03 18.66
N GLU A 162 -73.87 -13.77 17.59
CA GLU A 162 -72.93 -13.88 16.47
C GLU A 162 -72.73 -12.54 15.76
N LEU A 163 -73.78 -11.75 15.55
CA LEU A 163 -73.68 -10.41 14.97
C LEU A 163 -72.80 -9.50 15.83
N ARG A 164 -73.00 -9.46 17.15
CA ARG A 164 -72.14 -8.67 18.05
C ARG A 164 -70.69 -9.14 18.04
N ALA A 165 -70.46 -10.46 17.97
CA ALA A 165 -69.10 -11.00 17.86
C ALA A 165 -68.44 -10.56 16.55
N ARG A 166 -69.19 -10.60 15.43
CA ARG A 166 -68.72 -10.09 14.14
C ARG A 166 -68.45 -8.59 14.17
N ASP A 167 -69.31 -7.78 14.79
CA ASP A 167 -69.09 -6.34 14.95
C ASP A 167 -67.82 -6.03 15.75
N SER A 168 -67.54 -6.82 16.79
CA SER A 168 -66.28 -6.71 17.54
C SER A 168 -65.08 -7.01 16.65
N THR A 169 -65.12 -8.12 15.90
CA THR A 169 -64.04 -8.49 14.97
C THR A 169 -63.84 -7.44 13.88
N ILE A 170 -64.93 -6.86 13.34
CA ILE A 170 -64.86 -5.79 12.34
C ILE A 170 -64.16 -4.56 12.92
N ARG A 171 -64.47 -4.19 14.17
CA ARG A 171 -63.83 -3.06 14.86
C ARG A 171 -62.33 -3.30 15.05
N ASP A 172 -61.95 -4.49 15.53
CA ASP A 172 -60.55 -4.86 15.72
C ASP A 172 -59.76 -4.85 14.39
N ILE A 173 -60.40 -5.30 13.30
CA ILE A 173 -59.81 -5.24 11.95
C ILE A 173 -59.65 -3.78 11.51
N ALA A 174 -60.65 -2.93 11.74
CA ALA A 174 -60.60 -1.52 11.36
C ALA A 174 -59.49 -0.76 12.11
N GLU A 175 -59.31 -1.04 13.40
CA GLU A 175 -58.21 -0.48 14.20
C GLU A 175 -56.85 -0.90 13.65
N LYS A 176 -56.64 -2.20 13.40
CA LYS A 176 -55.39 -2.71 12.81
C LYS A 176 -55.10 -2.14 11.42
N LEU A 177 -56.12 -1.94 10.60
CA LEU A 177 -55.97 -1.31 9.28
C LEU A 177 -55.55 0.16 9.43
N THR A 178 -56.06 0.85 10.44
CA THR A 178 -55.68 2.24 10.76
C THR A 178 -54.22 2.31 11.21
N GLU A 179 -53.81 1.47 12.16
CA GLU A 179 -52.40 1.37 12.60
C GLU A 179 -51.45 1.04 11.44
N THR A 180 -51.87 0.15 10.54
CA THR A 180 -51.08 -0.21 9.36
C THR A 180 -50.95 0.96 8.39
N ALA A 181 -52.02 1.75 8.19
CA ALA A 181 -52.00 2.92 7.34
C ALA A 181 -51.06 4.01 7.91
N GLU A 182 -51.14 4.29 9.21
CA GLU A 182 -50.25 5.23 9.89
C GLU A 182 -48.78 4.78 9.81
N ALA A 183 -48.50 3.49 10.03
CA ALA A 183 -47.16 2.94 9.89
C ALA A 183 -46.63 3.06 8.45
N ALA A 184 -47.49 2.82 7.45
CA ALA A 184 -47.13 2.97 6.05
C ALA A 184 -46.83 4.43 5.67
N GLU A 185 -47.62 5.39 6.17
CA GLU A 185 -47.40 6.81 5.96
C GLU A 185 -46.10 7.28 6.61
N ALA A 186 -45.83 6.85 7.84
CA ALA A 186 -44.57 7.13 8.54
C ALA A 186 -43.36 6.56 7.78
N ALA A 187 -43.46 5.32 7.29
CA ALA A 187 -42.41 4.69 6.50
C ALA A 187 -42.18 5.42 5.16
N ALA A 188 -43.24 5.82 4.47
CA ALA A 188 -43.14 6.58 3.21
C ALA A 188 -42.50 7.96 3.43
N SER A 189 -42.87 8.65 4.52
CA SER A 189 -42.31 9.95 4.89
C SER A 189 -40.82 9.85 5.26
N ALA A 190 -40.44 8.80 5.98
CA ALA A 190 -39.05 8.51 6.31
C ALA A 190 -38.23 8.20 5.05
N ALA A 191 -38.76 7.35 4.15
CA ALA A 191 -38.11 7.01 2.89
C ALA A 191 -37.90 8.24 1.99
N HIS A 192 -38.89 9.13 1.89
CA HIS A 192 -38.78 10.38 1.14
C HIS A 192 -37.69 11.30 1.72
N THR A 193 -37.67 11.46 3.04
CA THR A 193 -36.65 12.27 3.73
C THR A 193 -35.24 11.71 3.50
N MET A 194 -35.08 10.39 3.61
CA MET A 194 -33.81 9.72 3.33
C MET A 194 -33.37 9.88 1.87
N ASP A 195 -34.27 9.77 0.90
CA ASP A 195 -33.94 9.96 -0.51
C ASP A 195 -33.51 11.41 -0.80
N GLN A 196 -34.16 12.39 -0.17
CA GLN A 196 -33.75 13.80 -0.29
C GLN A 196 -32.34 14.02 0.27
N GLN A 197 -32.03 13.49 1.45
CA GLN A 197 -30.69 13.57 2.02
C GLN A 197 -29.65 12.85 1.14
N ARG A 198 -30.00 11.68 0.60
CA ARG A 198 -29.15 10.94 -0.35
C ARG A 198 -28.84 11.77 -1.59
N ARG A 199 -29.83 12.45 -2.18
CA ARG A 199 -29.63 13.31 -3.37
C ARG A 199 -28.69 14.48 -3.07
N ILE A 200 -28.84 15.14 -1.92
CA ILE A 200 -27.96 16.23 -1.49
C ILE A 200 -26.53 15.73 -1.26
N ALA A 201 -26.37 14.58 -0.60
CA ALA A 201 -25.05 13.98 -0.39
C ALA A 201 -24.37 13.60 -1.71
N CYS A 202 -25.13 13.03 -2.66
CA CYS A 202 -24.60 12.69 -3.99
C CYS A 202 -24.13 13.93 -4.77
N SER A 203 -24.87 15.03 -4.75
CA SER A 203 -24.46 16.25 -5.45
C SER A 203 -23.21 16.87 -4.84
N GLU A 204 -23.07 16.82 -3.50
CA GLU A 204 -21.87 17.31 -2.82
C GLU A 204 -20.65 16.43 -3.10
N ILE A 205 -20.81 15.10 -3.14
CA ILE A 205 -19.75 14.17 -3.55
C ILE A 205 -19.28 14.48 -4.98
N GLU A 206 -20.22 14.69 -5.91
CA GLU A 206 -19.88 15.02 -7.31
C GLU A 206 -19.12 16.35 -7.40
N ARG A 207 -19.54 17.36 -6.62
CA ARG A 207 -18.87 18.66 -6.55
C ARG A 207 -17.44 18.53 -6.02
N ILE A 208 -17.24 17.81 -4.92
CA ILE A 208 -15.92 17.58 -4.32
C ILE A 208 -15.04 16.77 -5.28
N SER A 209 -15.59 15.72 -5.90
CA SER A 209 -14.88 14.89 -6.87
C SER A 209 -14.35 15.74 -8.03
N LYS A 210 -15.20 16.55 -8.66
CA LYS A 210 -14.79 17.48 -9.73
C LYS A 210 -13.74 18.49 -9.29
N ALA A 211 -13.84 19.02 -8.06
CA ALA A 211 -12.84 19.94 -7.53
C ALA A 211 -11.49 19.24 -7.31
N SER A 212 -11.51 18.02 -6.76
CA SER A 212 -10.31 17.22 -6.52
C SER A 212 -9.60 16.82 -7.82
N GLU A 213 -10.37 16.47 -8.86
CA GLU A 213 -9.85 16.13 -10.18
C GLU A 213 -9.13 17.32 -10.83
N LYS A 214 -9.74 18.51 -10.81
CA LYS A 214 -9.09 19.75 -11.29
C LYS A 214 -7.80 20.05 -10.53
N GLN A 215 -7.80 19.85 -9.21
CA GLN A 215 -6.60 20.08 -8.41
C GLN A 215 -5.49 19.07 -8.76
N LEU A 216 -5.86 17.81 -9.00
CA LEU A 216 -4.94 16.77 -9.45
C LEU A 216 -4.33 17.13 -10.82
N GLU A 217 -5.14 17.54 -11.79
CA GLU A 217 -4.67 17.98 -13.12
C GLU A 217 -3.69 19.14 -13.02
N LEU A 218 -4.00 20.17 -12.21
CA LEU A 218 -3.09 21.31 -11.98
C LEU A 218 -1.77 20.86 -11.33
N SER A 219 -1.82 19.91 -10.40
CA SER A 219 -0.61 19.39 -9.75
C SER A 219 0.25 18.57 -10.72
N ALA A 220 -0.37 17.78 -11.59
CA ALA A 220 0.32 17.00 -12.62
C ALA A 220 1.01 17.91 -13.64
N LEU A 221 0.36 19.00 -14.07
CA LEU A 221 0.96 20.00 -14.95
C LEU A 221 2.18 20.67 -14.32
N LYS A 222 2.10 21.04 -13.03
CA LYS A 222 3.25 21.60 -12.30
C LYS A 222 4.39 20.59 -12.16
N LEU A 223 4.07 19.33 -11.88
CA LEU A 223 5.08 18.28 -11.77
C LEU A 223 5.85 18.14 -13.09
N LYS A 224 5.13 18.13 -14.22
CA LYS A 224 5.73 18.07 -15.55
C LYS A 224 6.66 19.25 -15.84
N ASP A 225 6.25 20.48 -15.50
CA ASP A 225 7.14 21.67 -15.63
C ASP A 225 8.41 21.53 -14.78
N PHE A 226 8.29 21.02 -13.54
CA PHE A 226 9.46 20.76 -12.71
C PHE A 226 10.37 19.66 -13.27
N GLU A 227 9.80 18.57 -13.81
CA GLU A 227 10.56 17.51 -14.47
C GLU A 227 11.35 18.03 -15.67
N GLU A 228 10.74 18.87 -16.49
CA GLU A 228 11.39 19.52 -17.64
C GLU A 228 12.54 20.43 -17.19
N ARG A 229 12.35 21.22 -16.12
CA ARG A 229 13.42 22.06 -15.54
C ARG A 229 14.57 21.23 -14.98
N VAL A 230 14.28 20.14 -14.28
CA VAL A 230 15.31 19.23 -13.75
C VAL A 230 16.09 18.59 -14.89
N ALA A 231 15.42 18.17 -15.96
CA ALA A 231 16.08 17.62 -17.15
C ALA A 231 16.99 18.66 -17.83
N ALA A 232 16.57 19.92 -17.92
CA ALA A 232 17.40 21.01 -18.45
C ALA A 232 18.65 21.26 -17.58
N LEU A 233 18.47 21.40 -16.26
CA LEU A 233 19.57 21.61 -15.31
C LEU A 233 20.55 20.43 -15.30
N SER A 234 20.06 19.19 -15.46
CA SER A 234 20.93 18.02 -15.56
C SER A 234 21.83 18.09 -16.80
N LYS A 235 21.31 18.54 -17.95
CA LYS A 235 22.10 18.71 -19.17
C LYS A 235 23.16 19.81 -19.01
N GLU A 236 22.79 20.93 -18.39
CA GLU A 236 23.73 22.01 -18.09
C GLU A 236 24.86 21.55 -17.17
N ARG A 237 24.52 20.82 -16.10
CA ARG A 237 25.50 20.21 -15.20
C ARG A 237 26.48 19.31 -15.96
N ASP A 238 26.00 18.45 -16.83
CA ASP A 238 26.85 17.52 -17.59
C ASP A 238 27.77 18.26 -18.55
N GLN A 239 27.31 19.37 -19.14
CA GLN A 239 28.15 20.23 -19.97
C GLN A 239 29.23 20.95 -19.14
N LEU A 240 28.89 21.45 -17.97
CA LEU A 240 29.86 22.08 -17.05
C LEU A 240 30.91 21.08 -16.56
N ILE A 241 30.52 19.82 -16.31
CA ILE A 241 31.46 18.75 -15.95
C ILE A 241 32.47 18.54 -17.08
N LYS A 242 32.01 18.43 -18.33
CA LYS A 242 32.90 18.28 -19.49
C LYS A 242 33.87 19.46 -19.63
N GLN A 243 33.37 20.69 -19.49
CA GLN A 243 34.21 21.89 -19.55
C GLN A 243 35.27 21.90 -18.44
N ARG A 244 34.87 21.55 -17.22
CA ARG A 244 35.78 21.43 -16.07
C ARG A 244 36.86 20.37 -16.34
N GLU A 245 36.50 19.21 -16.88
CA GLU A 245 37.44 18.14 -17.21
C GLU A 245 38.44 18.56 -18.28
N SER A 246 37.99 19.21 -19.36
CA SER A 246 38.88 19.74 -20.40
C SER A 246 39.85 20.79 -19.84
N ALA A 247 39.37 21.74 -19.02
CA ALA A 247 40.23 22.74 -18.39
C ALA A 247 41.26 22.13 -17.44
N LEU A 248 40.89 21.07 -16.71
CA LEU A 248 41.82 20.32 -15.86
C LEU A 248 42.90 19.61 -16.68
N GLN A 249 42.51 18.94 -17.77
CA GLN A 249 43.46 18.28 -18.67
C GLN A 249 44.46 19.28 -19.27
N GLU A 250 43.98 20.42 -19.73
CA GLU A 250 44.82 21.49 -20.26
C GLU A 250 45.77 22.05 -19.19
N ALA A 251 45.28 22.32 -17.99
CA ALA A 251 46.11 22.77 -16.88
C ALA A 251 47.21 21.76 -16.52
N HIS A 252 46.91 20.46 -16.57
CA HIS A 252 47.90 19.41 -16.36
C HIS A 252 48.96 19.38 -17.47
N LEU A 253 48.55 19.57 -18.73
CA LEU A 253 49.49 19.69 -19.85
C LEU A 253 50.43 20.88 -19.67
N TRP A 254 49.91 22.07 -19.37
CA TRP A 254 50.73 23.26 -19.16
C TRP A 254 51.68 23.13 -17.97
N ARG A 255 51.25 22.47 -16.87
CA ARG A 255 52.15 22.15 -15.76
C ARG A 255 53.30 21.24 -16.17
N SER A 256 53.04 20.23 -17.00
CA SER A 256 54.07 19.33 -17.51
C SER A 256 55.06 20.06 -18.42
N GLU A 257 54.56 20.88 -19.35
CA GLU A 257 55.42 21.68 -20.23
C GLU A 257 56.24 22.72 -19.47
N LEU A 258 55.66 23.35 -18.44
CA LEU A 258 56.38 24.25 -17.56
C LEU A 258 57.52 23.54 -16.80
N ALA A 259 57.29 22.31 -16.31
CA ALA A 259 58.31 21.52 -15.65
C ALA A 259 59.47 21.19 -16.60
N LYS A 260 59.18 20.75 -17.82
CA LYS A 260 60.19 20.50 -18.87
C LYS A 260 60.96 21.77 -19.22
N ALA A 261 60.29 22.91 -19.34
CA ALA A 261 60.94 24.19 -19.63
C ALA A 261 61.89 24.61 -18.51
N ARG A 262 61.48 24.47 -17.24
CA ARG A 262 62.32 24.75 -16.07
C ARG A 262 63.55 23.85 -16.02
N GLU A 263 63.40 22.56 -16.30
CA GLU A 263 64.53 21.63 -16.37
C GLU A 263 65.53 22.04 -17.47
N ARG A 264 65.05 22.40 -18.66
CA ARG A 264 65.89 22.89 -19.75
C ARG A 264 66.67 24.16 -19.37
N VAL A 265 66.03 25.10 -18.67
CA VAL A 265 66.69 26.33 -18.20
C VAL A 265 67.84 25.99 -17.26
N VAL A 266 67.64 25.12 -16.27
CA VAL A 266 68.69 24.71 -15.33
C VAL A 266 69.88 24.05 -16.06
N ILE A 267 69.58 23.19 -17.06
CA ILE A 267 70.63 22.55 -17.88
C ILE A 267 71.45 23.59 -18.66
N LEU A 268 70.77 24.56 -19.28
CA LEU A 268 71.42 25.62 -20.05
C LEU A 268 72.23 26.57 -19.17
N GLU A 269 71.70 26.98 -18.02
CA GLU A 269 72.43 27.78 -17.02
C GLU A 269 73.70 27.06 -16.59
N GLY A 270 73.62 25.77 -16.26
CA GLY A 270 74.80 24.96 -15.95
C GLY A 270 75.81 24.87 -17.10
N ALA A 271 75.34 24.84 -18.35
CA ALA A 271 76.22 24.86 -19.53
C ALA A 271 76.90 26.21 -19.73
N VAL A 272 76.19 27.32 -19.53
CA VAL A 272 76.74 28.69 -19.59
C VAL A 272 77.82 28.87 -18.52
N VAL A 273 77.55 28.52 -17.26
CA VAL A 273 78.54 28.62 -16.17
C VAL A 273 79.83 27.84 -16.49
N ARG A 274 79.70 26.62 -17.04
CA ARG A 274 80.87 25.83 -17.47
C ARG A 274 81.63 26.47 -18.64
N ALA A 275 80.93 27.10 -19.58
CA ALA A 275 81.55 27.79 -20.71
C ALA A 275 82.26 29.07 -20.26
N GLU A 276 81.64 29.85 -19.38
CA GLU A 276 82.22 31.06 -18.76
C GLU A 276 83.48 30.72 -17.96
N GLU A 277 83.46 29.65 -17.16
CA GLU A 277 84.63 29.21 -16.40
C GLU A 277 85.78 28.78 -17.33
N LYS A 278 85.48 28.03 -18.40
CA LYS A 278 86.48 27.67 -19.42
C LYS A 278 87.07 28.90 -20.11
N ALA A 279 86.23 29.89 -20.43
CA ALA A 279 86.69 31.14 -21.03
C ALA A 279 87.62 31.91 -20.08
N ARG A 280 87.26 32.01 -18.79
CA ARG A 280 88.10 32.64 -17.76
C ARG A 280 89.45 31.96 -17.60
N ILE A 281 89.48 30.62 -17.60
CA ILE A 281 90.73 29.85 -17.54
C ILE A 281 91.59 30.11 -18.79
N ALA A 282 90.98 30.11 -19.97
CA ALA A 282 91.70 30.37 -21.22
C ALA A 282 92.24 31.80 -21.30
N GLU A 283 91.49 32.79 -20.80
CA GLU A 283 91.92 34.18 -20.69
C GLU A 283 93.10 34.32 -19.71
N ALA A 284 93.02 33.69 -18.54
CA ALA A 284 94.11 33.68 -17.56
C ALA A 284 95.39 33.01 -18.12
N ASP A 285 95.26 31.89 -18.86
CA ASP A 285 96.39 31.24 -19.53
C ASP A 285 97.00 32.13 -20.62
N ALA A 286 96.17 32.79 -21.44
CA ALA A 286 96.63 33.73 -22.45
C ALA A 286 97.35 34.94 -21.82
N GLU A 287 96.81 35.51 -20.74
CA GLU A 287 97.43 36.61 -20.01
C GLU A 287 98.78 36.20 -19.40
N ALA A 288 98.88 34.98 -18.85
CA ALA A 288 100.13 34.45 -18.32
C ALA A 288 101.20 34.30 -19.41
N ARG A 289 100.83 33.77 -20.59
CA ARG A 289 101.73 33.66 -21.75
C ARG A 289 102.18 35.02 -22.26
N ILE A 290 101.29 36.01 -22.30
CA ILE A 290 101.63 37.38 -22.67
C ILE A 290 102.64 37.96 -21.66
N LYS A 291 102.38 37.83 -20.35
CA LYS A 291 103.31 38.27 -19.31
C LYS A 291 104.67 37.61 -19.48
N GLU A 292 104.73 36.30 -19.67
CA GLU A 292 105.98 35.58 -19.91
C GLU A 292 106.71 36.11 -21.17
N ALA A 293 106.00 36.30 -22.27
CA ALA A 293 106.55 36.85 -23.51
C ALA A 293 107.11 38.27 -23.29
N THR A 294 106.39 39.14 -22.58
CA THR A 294 106.85 40.50 -22.26
C THR A 294 108.08 40.50 -21.35
N TRP A 295 108.15 39.61 -20.36
CA TRP A 295 109.35 39.44 -19.51
C TRP A 295 110.56 38.99 -20.33
N LYS A 296 110.38 38.03 -21.24
CA LYS A 296 111.42 37.57 -22.16
C LYS A 296 111.88 38.69 -23.10
N GLU A 297 110.96 39.47 -23.63
CA GLU A 297 111.25 40.63 -24.49
C GLU A 297 112.07 41.69 -23.72
N VAL A 298 111.65 42.07 -22.51
CA VAL A 298 112.39 43.03 -21.67
C VAL A 298 113.80 42.51 -21.34
N ALA A 299 113.93 41.22 -21.01
CA ALA A 299 115.23 40.60 -20.76
C ALA A 299 116.13 40.64 -22.00
N ALA A 300 115.59 40.30 -23.18
CA ALA A 300 116.33 40.34 -24.45
C ALA A 300 116.72 41.77 -24.85
N VAL A 301 115.85 42.77 -24.62
CA VAL A 301 116.18 44.19 -24.84
C VAL A 301 117.31 44.62 -23.92
N LYS A 302 117.29 44.21 -22.65
CA LYS A 302 118.37 44.50 -21.69
C LYS A 302 119.69 43.86 -22.11
N GLU A 303 119.69 42.58 -22.49
CA GLU A 303 120.87 41.90 -23.01
C GLU A 303 121.42 42.59 -24.27
N ASN A 304 120.54 42.99 -25.19
CA ASN A 304 120.93 43.79 -26.36
C ASN A 304 121.54 45.14 -25.96
N GLN A 305 121.01 45.84 -24.96
CA GLN A 305 121.60 47.09 -24.45
C GLN A 305 122.99 46.86 -23.85
N GLU A 306 123.18 45.78 -23.08
CA GLU A 306 124.47 45.38 -22.52
C GLU A 306 125.47 45.03 -23.64
N LEU A 307 125.05 44.28 -24.66
CA LEU A 307 125.86 43.98 -25.84
C LEU A 307 126.23 45.24 -26.63
N VAL A 308 125.29 46.17 -26.83
CA VAL A 308 125.56 47.46 -27.49
C VAL A 308 126.58 48.26 -26.67
N ALA A 309 126.46 48.30 -25.35
CA ALA A 309 127.43 48.96 -24.48
C ALA A 309 128.82 48.30 -24.58
N TYR A 310 128.87 46.97 -24.64
CA TYR A 310 130.11 46.22 -24.83
C TYR A 310 130.75 46.48 -26.20
N VAL A 311 129.97 46.48 -27.28
CA VAL A 311 130.43 46.85 -28.63
C VAL A 311 130.98 48.28 -28.63
N ASN A 312 130.28 49.23 -28.01
CA ASN A 312 130.75 50.62 -27.89
C ASN A 312 132.09 50.71 -27.12
N MET A 313 132.25 49.93 -26.04
CA MET A 313 133.52 49.85 -25.30
C MET A 313 134.65 49.29 -26.17
N LEU A 314 134.40 48.18 -26.89
CA LEU A 314 135.39 47.60 -27.80
C LEU A 314 135.75 48.56 -28.93
N GLN A 315 134.77 49.28 -29.48
CA GLN A 315 134.98 50.30 -30.50
C GLN A 315 135.83 51.47 -29.94
N ALA A 316 135.62 51.90 -28.70
CA ALA A 316 136.45 52.90 -28.04
C ALA A 316 137.88 52.39 -27.75
N GLN A 317 138.05 51.12 -27.39
CA GLN A 317 139.38 50.51 -27.27
C GLN A 317 140.09 50.42 -28.62
N PHE A 318 139.39 50.04 -29.68
CA PHE A 318 139.93 50.01 -31.03
C PHE A 318 140.38 51.40 -31.48
N GLN A 319 139.59 52.46 -31.20
CA GLN A 319 139.99 53.84 -31.44
C GLN A 319 141.23 54.25 -30.62
N ARG A 320 141.34 53.86 -29.34
CA ARG A 320 142.56 54.11 -28.53
C ARG A 320 143.78 53.36 -29.07
N CYS A 321 143.64 52.12 -29.52
CA CYS A 321 144.70 51.35 -30.16
C CYS A 321 145.07 51.92 -31.55
N SER A 322 144.13 52.48 -32.31
CA SER A 322 144.45 53.15 -33.57
C SER A 322 145.19 54.48 -33.34
N ILE A 323 144.91 55.18 -32.24
CA ILE A 323 145.65 56.37 -31.81
C ILE A 323 147.04 55.97 -31.28
N SER A 324 147.18 54.85 -30.54
CA SER A 324 148.48 54.36 -30.08
C SER A 324 149.32 53.76 -31.22
N SER A 325 148.71 53.09 -32.21
CA SER A 325 149.43 52.63 -33.40
C SER A 325 149.87 53.80 -34.28
N SER A 326 149.10 54.90 -34.29
CA SER A 326 149.52 56.15 -34.95
C SER A 326 150.70 56.82 -34.22
N GLN A 327 150.83 56.66 -32.89
CA GLN A 327 152.02 57.09 -32.15
C GLN A 327 153.23 56.16 -32.34
N PHE A 328 153.03 54.85 -32.48
CA PHE A 328 154.13 53.90 -32.74
C PHE A 328 154.63 53.93 -34.20
N SER A 329 153.78 54.25 -35.17
CA SER A 329 154.20 54.46 -36.57
C SER A 329 155.03 55.73 -36.78
N LEU A 330 155.04 56.68 -35.83
CA LEU A 330 155.85 57.90 -35.91
C LEU A 330 157.25 57.78 -35.29
N VAL A 331 157.58 56.68 -34.60
CA VAL A 331 158.87 56.52 -33.88
C VAL A 331 159.90 55.65 -34.62
N ILE A 332 159.53 54.92 -35.69
CA ILE A 332 160.46 54.03 -36.45
C ILE A 332 160.88 54.66 -37.81
N ILE A 333 160.88 55.99 -37.95
CA ILE A 333 161.41 56.69 -39.15
C ILE A 333 162.65 57.57 -38.84
N LEU A 334 163.15 57.62 -37.61
CA LEU A 334 164.36 58.40 -37.27
C LEU A 334 165.24 57.69 -36.22
N LEU A 335 166.01 56.68 -36.67
CA LEU A 335 167.40 56.30 -36.30
C LEU A 335 167.76 54.96 -36.93
#